data_AF-A0A1V5KM86-F1
#
_entry.id   AF-A0A1V5KM86-F1
#
_cell.length_a   1.000
_cell.length_b   1.000
_cell.length_c   1.000
_cell.angle_alpha   90.00
_cell.angle_beta   90.00
_cell.angle_gamma   90.00
#
_symmetry.space_group_name_H-M   'P 1'
#
loop_
_entity.id
_entity.type
_entity.pdbx_description
1 polymer ?
#
loop_
_entity_poly.entity_id
_entity_poly.type
_entity_poly.pdbx_seq_one_letter_code
_entity_poly.pdbx_strand_id
1 'polypeptide(L)'
;MINVNTQFTTPLKTNLSFASNRNSGPLSAGNLDYLMFGGGVEYGLYQDRLTLLADLRRMQMTFTGPGDNGFGRTHFRLGATWQIAPRHTIVVDGNLINLSSDSVDSYTDKIIRIRYDRYF
;
A
#
# COMPACT_ATOMS: atom_id res chain seq x y z
N MET A 1 -6.92 8.21 11.60
CA MET A 1 -6.82 7.70 10.21
C MET A 1 -7.93 8.35 9.40
N ILE A 2 -7.59 8.96 8.26
CA ILE A 2 -8.56 9.57 7.34
C ILE A 2 -8.50 8.78 6.03
N ASN A 3 -9.65 8.38 5.51
CA ASN A 3 -9.79 7.66 4.25
C ASN A 3 -10.94 8.28 3.44
N VAL A 4 -10.65 8.65 2.19
CA VAL A 4 -11.63 9.17 1.24
C VAL A 4 -11.76 8.20 0.08
N ASN A 5 -12.98 7.70 -0.13
CA ASN A 5 -13.35 6.83 -1.24
C ASN A 5 -14.32 7.56 -2.15
N THR A 6 -14.05 7.55 -3.46
CA THR A 6 -15.00 8.06 -4.46
C THR A 6 -15.39 6.94 -5.42
N GLN A 7 -16.68 6.89 -5.74
CA GLN A 7 -17.25 5.98 -6.75
C GLN A 7 -17.85 6.84 -7.86
N PHE A 8 -17.35 6.68 -9.07
CA PHE A 8 -17.85 7.37 -10.25
C PHE A 8 -18.92 6.52 -10.96
N THR A 9 -19.71 7.13 -11.85
CA THR A 9 -20.57 6.41 -12.81
C THR A 9 -19.75 5.63 -13.84
N THR A 10 -18.51 6.06 -14.07
CA THR A 10 -17.46 5.30 -14.75
C THR A 10 -16.96 4.18 -13.80
N PRO A 11 -16.57 2.99 -14.28
CA PRO A 11 -16.12 1.87 -13.43
C PRO A 11 -14.73 2.11 -12.80
N LEU A 12 -14.52 3.30 -12.24
CA LEU A 12 -13.32 3.78 -11.61
C LEU A 12 -13.62 3.96 -10.11
N LYS A 13 -12.78 3.37 -9.28
CA LYS A 13 -12.76 3.63 -7.84
C LYS A 13 -11.41 4.20 -7.49
N THR A 14 -11.39 5.21 -6.63
CA THR A 14 -10.15 5.76 -6.11
C THR A 14 -10.19 5.78 -4.59
N ASN A 15 -9.03 5.48 -3.98
CA ASN A 15 -8.82 5.54 -2.55
C ASN A 15 -7.67 6.51 -2.29
N LEU A 16 -7.85 7.41 -1.33
CA LEU A 16 -6.77 8.18 -0.73
C LEU A 16 -6.76 7.94 0.77
N SER A 17 -5.59 7.61 1.30
CA SER A 17 -5.39 7.29 2.71
C SER A 17 -4.30 8.15 3.31
N PHE A 18 -4.56 8.63 4.53
CA PHE A 18 -3.60 9.37 5.34
C PHE A 18 -3.66 8.90 6.79
N ALA A 19 -2.49 8.64 7.36
CA ALA A 19 -2.34 8.30 8.76
C ALA A 19 -1.08 8.96 9.31
N SER A 20 -1.19 9.62 10.46
CA SER A 20 -0.06 10.09 11.24
C SER A 20 -0.20 9.60 12.67
N ASN A 21 0.94 9.42 13.32
CA ASN A 21 1.01 9.11 14.74
C ASN A 21 2.25 9.78 15.33
N ARG A 22 2.14 10.29 16.54
CA ARG A 22 3.24 10.86 17.30
C ARG A 22 3.26 10.20 18.66
N ASN A 23 4.34 9.51 18.96
CA ASN A 23 4.54 8.86 20.24
C ASN A 23 5.69 9.54 20.97
N SER A 24 5.36 10.26 22.05
CA SER A 24 6.34 10.88 22.93
C SER A 24 6.74 9.92 24.03
N GLY A 25 7.98 9.44 24.00
CA GLY A 25 8.55 8.63 25.07
C GLY A 25 8.91 9.48 26.31
N PRO A 26 9.20 8.85 27.45
CA PRO A 26 9.85 9.54 28.58
C PRO A 26 11.17 10.18 28.13
N LEU A 27 11.62 11.24 28.80
CA LEU A 27 12.71 12.17 28.43
C LEU A 27 14.01 11.54 27.88
N SER A 28 14.29 10.26 28.15
CA SER A 28 15.47 9.51 27.68
C SER A 28 15.24 8.57 26.48
N ALA A 29 13.99 8.33 26.08
CA ALA A 29 13.61 7.33 25.07
C ALA A 29 13.32 7.91 23.68
N GLY A 30 13.40 9.25 23.52
CA GLY A 30 13.14 9.93 22.25
C GLY A 30 11.65 10.01 21.85
N ASN A 31 11.39 10.70 20.76
CA ASN A 31 10.07 10.79 20.13
C ASN A 31 10.06 9.96 18.84
N LEU A 32 8.95 9.25 18.58
CA LEU A 32 8.72 8.55 17.32
C LEU A 32 7.55 9.20 16.58
N ASP A 33 7.86 9.82 15.45
CA ASP A 33 6.87 10.37 14.54
C ASP A 33 6.69 9.42 13.36
N TYR A 34 5.43 9.15 13.02
CA TYR A 34 5.00 8.28 11.93
C TYR A 34 4.08 9.06 10.99
N LEU A 35 4.33 8.94 9.70
CA LEU A 35 3.52 9.50 8.64
C LEU A 35 3.34 8.46 7.53
N MET A 36 2.12 8.25 7.10
CA MET A 36 1.80 7.43 5.93
C MET A 36 0.78 8.16 5.08
N PHE A 37 1.04 8.18 3.78
CA PHE A 37 0.07 8.55 2.78
C PHE A 37 0.06 7.51 1.67
N GLY A 38 -1.08 7.33 1.05
CA GLY A 38 -1.17 6.43 -0.08
C GLY A 38 -2.42 6.68 -0.89
N GLY A 39 -2.35 6.28 -2.14
CA GLY A 39 -3.46 6.37 -3.07
C GLY A 39 -3.53 5.13 -3.94
N GLY A 40 -4.75 4.73 -4.26
CA GLY A 40 -5.01 3.60 -5.13
C GLY A 40 -6.13 3.91 -6.11
N VAL A 41 -6.07 3.24 -7.25
CA VAL A 41 -7.07 3.30 -8.30
C VAL A 41 -7.40 1.87 -8.70
N GLU A 42 -8.71 1.58 -8.79
CA GLU A 42 -9.24 0.35 -9.33
C GLU A 42 -10.11 0.69 -10.55
N TYR A 43 -9.94 -0.08 -11.63
CA TYR A 43 -10.70 0.11 -12.85
C TYR A 43 -11.34 -1.20 -13.31
N GLY A 44 -12.67 -1.21 -13.40
CA GLY A 44 -13.48 -2.32 -13.89
C GLY A 44 -13.62 -2.28 -15.42
N LEU A 45 -13.41 -3.43 -16.04
CA LEU A 45 -13.53 -3.69 -17.47
C LEU A 45 -14.45 -4.89 -17.68
N TYR A 46 -15.07 -4.96 -18.86
CA TYR A 46 -15.92 -6.09 -19.28
C TYR A 46 -17.02 -6.45 -18.28
N GLN A 47 -17.81 -5.44 -17.84
CA GLN A 47 -18.86 -5.63 -16.82
C GLN A 47 -18.29 -6.22 -15.53
N ASP A 48 -17.20 -5.64 -15.03
CA ASP A 48 -16.47 -6.04 -13.82
C ASP A 48 -15.89 -7.47 -13.84
N ARG A 49 -15.82 -8.12 -15.01
CA ARG A 49 -15.10 -9.39 -15.14
C ARG A 49 -13.60 -9.21 -15.00
N LEU A 50 -13.06 -8.07 -15.41
CA LEU A 50 -11.64 -7.75 -15.22
C LEU A 50 -11.53 -6.49 -14.38
N THR A 51 -10.78 -6.54 -13.29
CA THR A 51 -10.46 -5.38 -12.46
C THR A 51 -8.96 -5.17 -12.47
N LEU A 52 -8.52 -3.98 -12.87
CA LEU A 52 -7.13 -3.56 -12.79
C LEU A 52 -6.94 -2.71 -11.53
N LEU A 53 -5.80 -2.87 -10.86
CA LEU A 53 -5.46 -2.15 -9.64
C LEU A 53 -4.06 -1.53 -9.76
N ALA A 54 -3.93 -0.29 -9.31
CA ALA A 54 -2.67 0.37 -9.08
C ALA A 54 -2.73 1.09 -7.73
N ASP A 55 -1.76 0.86 -6.85
CA ASP A 55 -1.69 1.46 -5.51
C ASP A 55 -0.25 1.89 -5.21
N LEU A 56 -0.11 3.08 -4.65
CA LEU A 56 1.16 3.64 -4.19
C LEU A 56 1.00 4.10 -2.75
N ARG A 57 1.87 3.64 -1.87
CA ARG A 57 1.95 4.04 -0.47
C ARG A 57 3.35 4.48 -0.13
N ARG A 58 3.45 5.54 0.65
CA ARG A 58 4.69 5.99 1.24
C ARG A 58 4.51 6.16 2.74
N MET A 59 5.46 5.61 3.47
CA MET A 59 5.60 5.71 4.90
C MET A 59 6.93 6.40 5.20
N GLN A 60 6.91 7.28 6.18
CA GLN A 60 8.08 7.85 6.80
C GLN A 60 7.94 7.74 8.31
N MET A 61 9.02 7.32 8.96
CA MET A 61 9.16 7.29 10.40
C MET A 61 10.44 8.05 10.76
N THR A 62 10.32 8.94 11.71
CA THR A 62 11.43 9.73 12.22
C THR A 62 11.54 9.49 13.71
N PHE A 63 12.72 9.06 14.14
CA PHE A 63 13.05 8.99 15.55
C PHE A 63 13.88 10.21 15.94
N THR A 64 13.48 10.94 16.97
CA THR A 64 14.20 12.11 17.50
C THR A 64 14.73 11.79 18.90
N GLY A 65 16.05 11.60 19.03
CA GLY A 65 16.73 11.17 20.27
C GLY A 65 18.23 10.85 20.05
N PRO A 66 18.94 10.30 21.05
CA PRO A 66 20.35 9.90 20.88
C PRO A 66 20.47 8.82 19.79
N GLY A 67 21.16 9.14 18.68
CA GLY A 67 21.22 8.27 17.50
C GLY A 67 20.03 8.44 16.56
N ASP A 68 19.66 9.69 16.26
CA ASP A 68 18.63 10.05 15.27
C ASP A 68 18.72 9.18 14.02
N ASN A 69 17.60 8.56 13.65
CA ASN A 69 17.52 7.68 12.49
C ASN A 69 16.17 7.87 11.79
N GLY A 70 16.23 7.96 10.47
CA GLY A 70 15.08 7.91 9.59
C GLY A 70 14.80 6.51 9.10
N PHE A 71 13.51 6.26 8.86
CA PHE A 71 13.03 5.07 8.16
C PHE A 71 11.97 5.50 7.14
N GLY A 72 12.15 5.06 5.90
CA GLY A 72 11.24 5.34 4.80
C GLY A 72 10.87 4.05 4.10
N ARG A 73 9.59 3.88 3.77
CA ARG A 73 9.13 2.77 2.95
C ARG A 73 8.20 3.25 1.86
N THR A 74 8.53 2.93 0.62
CA THR A 74 7.65 3.13 -0.53
C THR A 74 7.18 1.77 -1.02
N HIS A 75 5.87 1.60 -1.15
CA HIS A 75 5.25 0.37 -1.65
C HIS A 75 4.40 0.73 -2.85
N PHE A 76 4.75 0.17 -4.00
CA PHE A 76 3.96 0.23 -5.22
C PHE A 76 3.38 -1.14 -5.52
N ARG A 77 2.10 -1.21 -5.85
CA ARG A 77 1.39 -2.43 -6.21
C ARG A 77 0.66 -2.23 -7.53
N LEU A 78 0.80 -3.21 -8.40
CA LEU A 78 -0.02 -3.36 -9.60
C LEU A 78 -0.69 -4.73 -9.55
N GLY A 79 -1.95 -4.80 -9.93
CA GLY A 79 -2.67 -6.06 -9.91
C GLY A 79 -3.78 -6.13 -10.94
N ALA A 80 -4.21 -7.36 -11.20
CA ALA A 80 -5.36 -7.66 -12.04
C ALA A 80 -6.15 -8.82 -11.43
N THR A 81 -7.47 -8.68 -11.40
CA THR A 81 -8.40 -9.72 -10.99
C THR A 81 -9.31 -10.05 -12.16
N TRP A 82 -9.34 -11.30 -12.59
CA TRP A 82 -10.14 -11.75 -13.73
C TRP A 82 -11.11 -12.87 -13.33
N GLN A 83 -12.40 -12.61 -13.45
CA GLN A 83 -13.47 -13.60 -13.38
C GLN A 83 -13.59 -14.32 -14.73
N ILE A 84 -12.96 -15.49 -14.82
CA ILE A 84 -12.96 -16.30 -16.05
C ILE A 84 -14.30 -17.03 -16.27
N ALA A 85 -14.99 -17.39 -15.19
CA ALA A 85 -16.27 -18.07 -15.19
C ALA A 85 -17.01 -17.77 -13.87
N PRO A 86 -18.32 -18.05 -13.76
CA PRO A 86 -19.03 -17.91 -12.49
C PRO A 86 -18.28 -18.66 -11.38
N ARG A 87 -17.96 -17.96 -10.29
CA ARG A 87 -17.21 -18.51 -9.13
C ARG A 87 -15.75 -18.90 -9.39
N HIS A 88 -15.17 -18.54 -10.54
CA HIS A 88 -13.77 -18.77 -10.86
C HIS A 88 -13.04 -17.46 -11.07
N THR A 89 -11.97 -17.22 -10.32
CA THR A 89 -11.24 -15.96 -10.35
C THR A 89 -9.73 -16.20 -10.38
N ILE A 90 -9.02 -15.49 -11.25
CA ILE A 90 -7.56 -15.41 -11.26
C ILE A 90 -7.18 -14.04 -10.73
N VAL A 91 -6.22 -14.00 -9.81
CA VAL A 91 -5.65 -12.76 -9.27
C VAL A 91 -4.16 -12.77 -9.51
N VAL A 92 -3.64 -11.69 -10.09
CA VAL A 92 -2.22 -11.46 -10.29
C VAL A 92 -1.86 -10.15 -9.61
N ASP A 93 -0.79 -10.15 -8.81
CA ASP A 93 -0.29 -8.98 -8.10
C ASP A 93 1.24 -8.90 -8.22
N GLY A 94 1.75 -7.74 -8.59
CA GLY A 94 3.15 -7.36 -8.50
C GLY A 94 3.32 -6.27 -7.45
N ASN A 95 4.29 -6.44 -6.55
CA ASN A 95 4.62 -5.47 -5.51
C ASN A 95 6.10 -5.11 -5.62
N LEU A 96 6.39 -3.81 -5.62
CA LEU A 96 7.72 -3.25 -5.47
C LEU A 96 7.77 -2.52 -4.13
N ILE A 97 8.65 -2.94 -3.23
CA ILE A 97 8.79 -2.35 -1.91
C ILE A 97 10.23 -1.86 -1.77
N ASN A 98 10.39 -0.54 -1.67
CA ASN A 98 11.68 0.09 -1.39
C ASN A 98 11.70 0.52 0.07
N LEU A 99 12.71 0.10 0.80
CA LEU A 99 12.95 0.49 2.18
C LEU A 99 14.29 1.22 2.26
N SER A 100 14.25 2.42 2.83
CA SER A 100 15.42 3.27 3.09
C SER A 100 15.53 3.48 4.58
N SER A 101 16.70 3.28 5.16
CA SER A 101 16.93 3.56 6.58
C SER A 101 18.36 4.00 6.84
N ASP A 102 18.52 4.83 7.87
CA ASP A 102 19.82 5.33 8.33
C ASP A 102 20.51 4.34 9.30
N SER A 103 19.75 3.42 9.92
CA SER A 103 20.24 2.49 10.95
C SER A 103 20.14 1.01 10.61
N VAL A 104 19.48 0.68 9.51
CA VAL A 104 19.34 -0.69 9.01
C VAL A 104 19.59 -0.71 7.51
N ASP A 105 19.99 -1.86 6.99
CA ASP A 105 20.24 -2.00 5.56
C ASP A 105 19.00 -1.64 4.74
N SER A 106 19.22 -0.78 3.73
CA SER A 106 18.21 -0.42 2.76
C SER A 106 18.06 -1.52 1.72
N TYR A 107 16.83 -1.81 1.30
CA TYR A 107 16.58 -2.88 0.34
C TYR A 107 15.40 -2.59 -0.60
N THR A 108 15.36 -3.35 -1.69
CA THR A 108 14.30 -3.31 -2.69
C THR A 108 13.78 -4.72 -2.93
N ASP A 109 12.54 -4.96 -2.53
CA ASP A 109 11.84 -6.23 -2.73
C ASP A 109 10.91 -6.17 -3.94
N LYS A 110 10.89 -7.27 -4.69
CA LYS A 110 9.99 -7.51 -5.82
C LYS A 110 9.22 -8.79 -5.56
N ILE A 111 7.92 -8.68 -5.34
CA ILE A 111 7.05 -9.81 -5.00
C ILE A 111 5.99 -9.96 -6.09
N ILE A 112 5.98 -11.11 -6.75
CA ILE A 112 4.96 -11.48 -7.74
C ILE A 112 4.11 -12.59 -7.15
N ARG A 113 2.80 -12.44 -7.21
CA ARG A 113 1.83 -13.43 -6.74
C ARG A 113 0.81 -13.70 -7.83
N ILE A 114 0.55 -14.97 -8.05
CA ILE A 114 -0.55 -15.45 -8.89
C ILE A 114 -1.38 -16.36 -8.00
N ARG A 115 -2.70 -16.15 -7.99
CA ARG A 115 -3.65 -16.93 -7.22
C ARG A 115 -4.83 -17.30 -8.11
N TYR A 116 -5.34 -18.50 -7.91
CA TYR A 116 -6.59 -18.94 -8.50
C TYR A 116 -7.57 -19.28 -7.38
N ASP A 117 -8.73 -18.65 -7.41
CA ASP A 117 -9.81 -18.81 -6.45
C ASP A 117 -11.00 -19.48 -7.13
N ARG A 118 -11.54 -20.53 -6.49
CA ARG A 118 -12.76 -21.21 -6.90
C ARG A 118 -13.72 -21.26 -5.72
N TYR A 119 -14.91 -20.71 -5.88
CA TYR A 119 -15.96 -20.74 -4.87
C TYR A 119 -16.99 -21.84 -5.21
N PHE A 120 -17.48 -22.53 -4.19
CA PHE A 120 -18.42 -23.66 -4.31
C PHE A 120 -19.88 -23.18 -4.25
#